data_AF-A0A7J9KDL0-F1
#
_entry.id   AF-A0A7J9KDL0-F1
#
_cell.length_a   1.000
_cell.length_b   1.000
_cell.length_c   1.000
_cell.angle_alpha   90.00
_cell.angle_beta   90.00
_cell.angle_gamma   90.00
#
_symmetry.space_group_name_H-M   'P 1'
#
loop_
_entity.id
_entity.type
_entity.pdbx_description
1 polymer ?
#
loop_
_entity_poly.entity_id
_entity_poly.type
_entity_poly.pdbx_seq_one_letter_code
_entity_poly.pdbx_strand_id
1 'polypeptide(L)'
;MEKPFEYRKRPLSHQELENIARTDPKRAKRIIINRKSALRAKEKKKLYTCELEQRFQKLKSQAAQASLQFNLLQMEQKSLIKENSMLKDHTKLTKQMIELQESKKDVIRKEIKFYQHFVPTQMCGTVGGDMVNNLIPVWVNNSSMAATQGLTLLHPVGQ
;
A
#
# COMPACT_ATOMS: atom_id res chain seq x y z
N MET A 1 -13.37 5.10 -54.34
CA MET A 1 -14.17 4.10 -55.08
C MET A 1 -13.97 2.75 -54.39
N GLU A 2 -14.93 2.34 -53.56
CA GLU A 2 -14.93 1.01 -52.95
C GLU A 2 -15.20 -0.04 -54.04
N LYS A 3 -14.37 -1.08 -54.11
CA LYS A 3 -14.63 -2.23 -54.98
C LYS A 3 -15.91 -2.93 -54.50
N PRO A 4 -16.85 -3.30 -55.39
CA PRO A 4 -18.06 -4.01 -55.00
C PRO A 4 -17.74 -5.28 -54.23
N PHE A 5 -18.48 -5.52 -53.14
CA PHE A 5 -18.42 -6.76 -52.36
C PHE A 5 -18.66 -7.94 -53.30
N GLU A 6 -17.60 -8.65 -53.64
CA GLU A 6 -17.61 -9.71 -54.65
C GLU A 6 -18.65 -10.77 -54.24
N TYR A 7 -19.74 -10.86 -55.02
CA TYR A 7 -20.84 -11.77 -54.75
C TYR A 7 -20.26 -13.19 -54.73
N ARG A 8 -20.20 -13.81 -53.54
CA ARG A 8 -19.76 -15.20 -53.41
C ARG A 8 -20.68 -16.05 -54.29
N LYS A 9 -20.19 -16.45 -55.47
CA LYS A 9 -20.91 -17.36 -56.37
C LYS A 9 -21.38 -18.56 -55.56
N ARG A 10 -22.68 -18.82 -55.58
CA ARG A 10 -23.27 -19.95 -54.85
C ARG A 10 -22.55 -21.24 -55.27
N PRO A 11 -22.33 -22.18 -54.35
CA PRO A 11 -21.73 -23.46 -54.72
C PRO A 11 -22.59 -24.10 -55.81
N LEU A 12 -21.96 -24.55 -56.90
CA LEU A 12 -22.66 -25.30 -57.96
C LEU A 12 -23.47 -26.46 -57.34
N SER A 13 -24.70 -26.66 -57.81
CA SER A 13 -25.57 -27.76 -57.40
C SER A 13 -24.97 -29.13 -57.76
N HIS A 14 -25.56 -30.21 -57.23
CA HIS A 14 -25.12 -31.57 -57.52
C HIS A 14 -25.35 -31.94 -59.00
N GLN A 15 -26.51 -31.58 -59.55
CA GLN A 15 -26.86 -31.81 -60.96
C GLN A 15 -25.91 -31.08 -61.93
N GLU A 16 -25.56 -29.82 -61.66
CA GLU A 16 -24.60 -29.08 -62.48
C GLU A 16 -23.20 -29.72 -62.41
N LEU A 17 -22.80 -30.22 -61.24
CA LEU A 17 -21.53 -30.89 -61.07
C LEU A 17 -21.50 -32.25 -61.80
N GLU A 18 -22.62 -32.95 -61.83
CA GLU A 18 -22.78 -34.23 -62.54
C GLU A 18 -22.72 -34.03 -64.06
N ASN A 19 -23.39 -32.99 -64.58
CA ASN A 19 -23.29 -32.61 -65.99
C ASN A 19 -21.83 -32.25 -66.38
N ILE A 20 -21.09 -31.57 -65.49
CA ILE A 20 -19.66 -31.32 -65.68
C ILE A 20 -18.86 -32.62 -65.61
N ALA A 21 -19.20 -33.58 -64.75
CA ALA A 21 -18.48 -34.84 -64.66
C ALA A 21 -18.62 -35.70 -65.93
N ARG A 22 -19.79 -35.65 -66.59
CA ARG A 22 -20.03 -36.33 -67.88
C ARG A 22 -19.20 -35.75 -69.03
N THR A 23 -18.90 -34.44 -68.99
CA THR A 23 -18.17 -33.73 -70.06
C THR A 23 -16.67 -33.56 -69.76
N ASP A 24 -16.31 -33.23 -68.52
CA ASP A 24 -14.94 -33.08 -68.02
C ASP A 24 -14.79 -33.59 -66.56
N PRO A 25 -14.41 -34.86 -66.37
CA PRO A 25 -14.26 -35.45 -65.04
C PRO A 25 -13.08 -34.86 -64.25
N LYS A 26 -12.05 -34.32 -64.90
CA LYS A 26 -10.91 -33.68 -64.21
C LYS A 26 -11.34 -32.36 -63.58
N ARG A 27 -12.13 -31.55 -64.29
CA ARG A 27 -12.71 -30.32 -63.74
C ARG A 27 -13.68 -30.61 -62.61
N ALA A 28 -14.54 -31.62 -62.73
CA ALA A 28 -15.43 -32.02 -61.64
C ALA A 28 -14.66 -32.38 -60.36
N LYS A 29 -13.60 -33.19 -60.47
CA LYS A 29 -12.72 -33.53 -59.33
C LYS A 29 -12.08 -32.29 -58.69
N ARG A 30 -11.55 -31.36 -59.48
CA ARG A 30 -10.97 -30.09 -58.98
C ARG A 30 -11.99 -29.26 -58.19
N ILE A 31 -13.23 -29.17 -58.67
CA ILE A 31 -14.30 -28.46 -57.98
C ILE A 31 -14.59 -29.10 -56.62
N ILE A 32 -14.68 -30.43 -56.53
CA ILE A 32 -14.93 -31.14 -55.26
C ILE A 32 -13.80 -30.89 -54.26
N ILE A 33 -12.55 -31.02 -54.72
CA ILE A 33 -11.37 -30.79 -53.88
C ILE A 33 -11.36 -29.34 -53.37
N ASN A 34 -11.56 -28.36 -54.26
CA ASN A 34 -11.57 -26.95 -53.90
C ASN A 34 -12.72 -26.62 -52.92
N ARG A 35 -13.92 -27.19 -53.13
CA ARG A 35 -15.03 -27.06 -52.16
C ARG A 35 -14.64 -27.56 -50.77
N LYS A 36 -14.04 -28.75 -50.68
CA LYS A 36 -13.60 -29.33 -49.41
C LYS A 36 -12.55 -28.43 -48.75
N SER A 37 -11.55 -27.94 -49.48
CA SER A 37 -10.54 -27.04 -48.92
C SER A 37 -11.11 -25.68 -48.53
N ALA A 38 -12.03 -25.12 -49.31
CA ALA A 38 -12.70 -23.85 -49.01
C ALA A 38 -13.58 -23.94 -47.76
N LEU A 39 -14.28 -25.07 -47.55
CA LEU A 39 -15.04 -25.34 -46.32
C LEU A 39 -14.12 -25.35 -45.10
N ARG A 40 -13.03 -26.12 -45.15
CA ARG A 40 -12.03 -26.16 -44.06
C ARG A 40 -11.38 -24.81 -43.81
N ALA A 41 -11.07 -24.04 -44.85
CA ALA A 41 -10.52 -22.70 -44.71
C ALA A 41 -11.51 -21.74 -44.04
N LYS A 42 -12.80 -21.82 -44.39
CA LYS A 42 -13.86 -21.02 -43.77
C LYS A 42 -14.06 -21.40 -42.31
N GLU A 43 -14.04 -22.70 -41.99
CA GLU A 43 -14.11 -23.20 -40.63
C GLU A 43 -12.92 -22.71 -39.79
N LYS A 44 -11.69 -22.89 -40.29
CA LYS A 44 -10.47 -22.39 -39.63
C LYS A 44 -10.54 -20.89 -39.39
N LYS A 45 -11.00 -20.11 -40.37
CA LYS A 45 -11.18 -18.65 -40.20
C LYS A 45 -12.21 -18.34 -39.11
N LYS A 46 -13.34 -19.06 -39.07
CA LYS A 46 -14.36 -18.89 -38.01
C LYS A 46 -13.78 -19.18 -36.63
N LEU A 47 -13.04 -20.28 -36.47
CA LEU A 47 -12.40 -20.65 -35.22
C LEU A 47 -11.37 -19.61 -34.78
N TYR A 48 -10.51 -19.15 -35.69
CA TYR A 48 -9.52 -18.12 -35.41
C TYR A 48 -10.17 -16.78 -34.99
N THR A 49 -11.25 -16.38 -35.65
CA THR A 49 -12.02 -15.19 -35.24
C THR A 49 -12.57 -15.34 -33.82
N CYS A 50 -13.18 -16.49 -33.51
CA CYS A 50 -13.70 -16.76 -32.15
C CYS A 50 -12.59 -16.76 -31.09
N GLU A 51 -11.44 -17.36 -31.39
CA GLU A 51 -10.28 -17.36 -30.49
C GLU A 51 -9.76 -15.95 -30.23
N LEU A 52 -9.66 -15.12 -31.28
CA LEU A 52 -9.28 -13.72 -31.14
C LEU A 52 -10.26 -12.92 -30.29
N GLU A 53 -11.57 -13.12 -30.47
CA GLU A 53 -12.60 -12.48 -29.66
C GLU A 53 -12.48 -12.89 -28.19
N GLN A 54 -12.27 -14.18 -27.90
CA GLN A 54 -12.07 -14.67 -26.54
C GLN A 54 -10.81 -14.07 -25.90
N ARG A 55 -9.68 -14.04 -26.64
CA ARG A 55 -8.43 -13.42 -26.18
C ARG A 55 -8.62 -11.93 -25.92
N PHE A 56 -9.33 -11.23 -26.80
CA PHE A 56 -9.63 -9.80 -26.63
C PHE A 56 -10.44 -9.56 -25.35
N GLN A 57 -11.52 -10.32 -25.10
CA GLN A 57 -12.31 -10.19 -23.87
C GLN A 57 -11.49 -10.50 -22.62
N LYS A 58 -10.64 -11.54 -22.68
CA LYS A 58 -9.72 -11.88 -21.58
C LYS A 58 -8.76 -10.73 -21.28
N LEU A 59 -8.09 -10.19 -22.30
CA LEU A 59 -7.17 -9.05 -22.16
C LEU A 59 -7.88 -7.82 -21.61
N LYS A 60 -9.10 -7.52 -22.09
CA LYS A 60 -9.92 -6.42 -21.60
C LYS A 60 -10.26 -6.57 -20.12
N SER A 61 -10.67 -7.77 -19.70
CA SER A 61 -10.96 -8.06 -18.29
C SER A 61 -9.72 -7.93 -17.41
N GLN A 62 -8.57 -8.45 -17.87
CA GLN A 62 -7.29 -8.32 -17.17
C GLN A 62 -6.86 -6.85 -17.02
N ALA A 63 -7.03 -6.03 -18.06
CA ALA A 63 -6.73 -4.59 -18.00
C ALA A 63 -7.64 -3.85 -17.00
N ALA A 64 -8.93 -4.20 -16.95
CA ALA A 64 -9.86 -3.64 -15.97
C ALA A 64 -9.46 -4.04 -14.53
N GLN A 65 -9.13 -5.31 -14.30
CA GLN A 65 -8.67 -5.80 -13.00
C GLN A 65 -7.36 -5.11 -12.56
N ALA A 66 -6.39 -4.98 -13.46
CA ALA A 66 -5.15 -4.28 -13.17
C ALA A 66 -5.39 -2.80 -12.81
N SER A 67 -6.31 -2.13 -13.50
CA SER A 67 -6.72 -0.75 -13.19
C SER A 67 -7.34 -0.64 -11.80
N LEU A 68 -8.19 -1.60 -11.41
CA LEU A 68 -8.76 -1.64 -10.06
C LEU A 68 -7.67 -1.81 -9.00
N GLN A 69 -6.75 -2.75 -9.19
CA GLN A 69 -5.64 -2.98 -8.27
C GLN A 69 -4.73 -1.74 -8.14
N PHE A 70 -4.42 -1.09 -9.25
CA PHE A 70 -3.64 0.15 -9.26
C PHE A 70 -4.31 1.26 -8.44
N ASN A 71 -5.61 1.45 -8.61
CA ASN A 71 -6.36 2.48 -7.87
C ASN A 71 -6.37 2.19 -6.37
N LEU A 72 -6.55 0.93 -5.95
CA LEU A 72 -6.49 0.54 -4.54
C LEU A 72 -5.12 0.84 -3.92
N LEU A 73 -4.04 0.43 -4.58
CA LEU A 73 -2.68 0.70 -4.13
C LEU A 73 -2.38 2.21 -4.09
N GLN A 74 -2.89 2.97 -5.06
CA GLN A 74 -2.72 4.42 -5.05
C GLN A 74 -3.43 5.08 -3.85
N MET A 75 -4.63 4.61 -3.50
CA MET A 75 -5.35 5.11 -2.32
C MET A 75 -4.62 4.77 -1.02
N GLU A 76 -4.15 3.53 -0.89
CA GLU A 76 -3.36 3.09 0.27
C GLU A 76 -2.07 3.90 0.40
N GLN A 77 -1.33 4.09 -0.71
CA GLN A 77 -0.12 4.91 -0.73
C GLN A 77 -0.39 6.33 -0.22
N LYS A 78 -1.46 6.98 -0.69
CA LYS A 78 -1.85 8.33 -0.24
C LYS A 78 -2.17 8.34 1.26
N SER A 79 -2.87 7.33 1.75
CA SER A 79 -3.18 7.19 3.18
C SER A 79 -1.91 7.05 4.03
N LEU A 80 -1.00 6.16 3.63
CA LEU A 80 0.27 5.94 4.33
C LEU A 80 1.16 7.18 4.31
N ILE A 81 1.20 7.93 3.21
CA ILE A 81 1.94 9.21 3.14
C ILE A 81 1.39 10.19 4.18
N LYS A 82 0.06 10.31 4.27
CA LYS A 82 -0.60 11.19 5.24
C LYS A 82 -0.28 10.76 6.68
N GLU A 83 -0.43 9.48 6.99
CA GLU A 83 -0.11 8.92 8.31
C GLU A 83 1.36 9.14 8.69
N ASN A 84 2.28 8.88 7.76
CA ASN A 84 3.70 9.10 7.96
C ASN A 84 4.02 10.56 8.28
N SER A 85 3.37 11.51 7.60
CA SER A 85 3.50 12.93 7.90
C SER A 85 3.02 13.26 9.31
N MET A 86 1.85 12.78 9.71
CA MET A 86 1.31 13.00 11.05
C MET A 86 2.21 12.42 12.15
N LEU A 87 2.76 11.21 11.93
CA LEU A 87 3.68 10.58 12.87
C LEU A 87 5.00 11.36 13.00
N LYS A 88 5.51 11.91 11.90
CA LYS A 88 6.69 12.80 11.93
C LYS A 88 6.42 14.07 12.72
N ASP A 89 5.27 14.69 12.51
CA ASP A 89 4.87 15.91 13.23
C ASP A 89 4.71 15.61 14.73
N HIS A 90 4.04 14.51 15.09
CA HIS A 90 3.89 14.07 16.47
C HIS A 90 5.25 13.81 17.14
N THR A 91 6.17 13.16 16.42
CA THR A 91 7.54 12.92 16.90
C THR A 91 8.27 14.24 17.17
N LYS A 92 8.16 15.21 16.26
CA LYS A 92 8.77 16.55 16.41
C LYS A 92 8.21 17.28 17.63
N LEU A 93 6.89 17.29 17.80
CA LEU A 93 6.23 17.92 18.95
C LEU A 93 6.64 17.26 20.27
N THR A 94 6.67 15.92 20.30
CA THR A 94 7.08 15.16 21.48
C THR A 94 8.53 15.48 21.86
N LYS A 95 9.43 15.57 20.87
CA LYS A 95 10.83 15.96 21.09
C LYS A 95 10.95 17.36 21.70
N GLN A 96 10.22 18.35 21.16
CA GLN A 96 10.21 19.71 21.70
C GLN A 96 9.68 19.75 23.15
N MET A 97 8.64 18.98 23.45
CA MET A 97 8.10 18.89 24.81
C MET A 97 9.12 18.31 25.80
N ILE A 98 9.86 17.28 25.40
CA ILE A 98 10.94 16.69 26.21
C ILE A 98 12.06 17.70 26.45
N GLU A 99 12.50 18.42 25.42
CA GLU A 99 13.53 19.45 25.53
C GLU A 99 13.12 20.57 26.51
N LEU A 100 11.87 21.04 26.43
CA LEU A 100 11.33 22.01 27.38
C LEU A 100 11.26 21.45 28.81
N GLN A 101 10.87 20.18 28.98
CA GLN A 101 10.87 19.54 30.29
C GLN A 101 12.28 19.42 30.88
N GLU A 102 13.28 19.07 30.05
CA GLU A 102 14.66 18.95 30.53
C GLU A 102 15.25 20.30 30.91
N SER A 103 14.98 21.35 30.10
CA SER A 103 15.34 22.73 30.45
C SER A 103 14.74 23.17 31.79
N LYS A 104 13.44 22.88 32.03
CA LYS A 104 12.78 23.14 33.31
C LYS A 104 13.45 22.36 34.46
N LYS A 105 13.76 21.08 34.26
CA LYS A 105 14.45 20.26 35.26
C LYS A 105 15.84 20.82 35.56
N ASP A 106 16.57 21.30 34.57
CA ASP A 106 17.90 21.90 34.77
C ASP A 106 17.84 23.19 35.59
N VAL A 107 16.83 24.04 35.39
CA VAL A 107 16.60 25.22 36.24
C VAL A 107 16.35 24.79 37.69
N ILE A 108 15.44 23.84 37.91
CA ILE A 108 15.14 23.32 39.27
C ILE A 108 16.38 22.70 39.92
N ARG A 109 17.17 21.90 39.17
CA ARG A 109 18.42 21.32 39.68
C ARG A 109 19.43 22.39 40.07
N LYS A 110 19.53 23.49 39.30
CA LYS A 110 20.41 24.63 39.62
C LYS A 110 19.95 25.33 40.91
N GLU A 111 18.65 25.57 41.07
CA GLU A 111 18.09 26.16 42.30
C GLU A 111 18.33 25.27 43.52
N ILE A 112 18.06 23.96 43.42
CA ILE A 112 18.34 23.00 44.50
C ILE A 112 19.82 23.06 44.90
N LYS A 113 20.73 23.03 43.92
CA LYS A 113 22.17 23.16 44.18
C LYS A 113 22.51 24.48 44.86
N PHE A 114 21.93 25.59 44.41
CA PHE A 114 22.14 26.91 45.03
C PHE A 114 21.76 26.88 46.51
N TYR A 115 20.55 26.43 46.86
CA TYR A 115 20.11 26.35 48.26
C TYR A 115 20.92 25.35 49.09
N GLN A 116 21.31 24.21 48.52
CA GLN A 116 22.18 23.23 49.19
C GLN A 116 23.54 23.81 49.58
N HIS A 117 24.12 24.72 48.79
CA HIS A 117 25.41 25.35 49.11
C HIS A 117 25.25 26.61 49.97
N PHE A 118 24.19 27.40 49.75
CA PHE A 118 23.97 28.67 50.44
C PHE A 118 23.55 28.49 51.90
N VAL A 119 22.69 27.50 52.20
CA VAL A 119 22.17 27.26 53.56
C VAL A 119 23.29 26.88 54.55
N PRO A 120 24.23 25.95 54.25
CA PRO A 120 25.36 25.67 55.13
C PRO A 120 26.32 26.86 55.28
N THR A 121 26.51 27.64 54.22
CA THR A 121 27.43 28.79 54.21
C THR A 121 26.93 29.93 55.11
N GLN A 122 25.62 30.17 55.19
CA GLN A 122 25.06 31.15 56.13
C GLN A 122 25.16 30.70 57.60
N MET A 123 25.21 29.40 57.88
CA MET A 123 25.34 28.86 59.25
C MET A 123 26.80 28.80 59.74
N CYS A 124 27.78 29.04 58.86
CA CYS A 124 29.21 29.06 59.19
C CYS A 124 29.75 30.49 59.44
N GLY A 125 28.86 31.49 59.45
CA GLY A 125 29.18 32.91 59.62
C GLY A 125 28.68 33.50 60.93
N THR A 126 28.87 32.84 62.07
CA THR A 126 28.79 33.46 63.41
C THR A 126 29.96 32.97 64.25
N VAL A 127 31.00 33.81 64.33
CA VAL A 127 32.10 33.65 65.28
C VAL A 127 31.59 34.06 66.67
N GLY A 128 31.68 33.14 67.63
CA GLY A 128 31.70 33.46 69.05
C GLY A 128 30.61 32.80 69.90
N GLY A 129 31.01 31.76 70.65
CA GLY A 129 30.38 31.38 71.92
C GLY A 129 29.23 30.39 71.83
N ASP A 130 29.52 29.15 72.24
CA ASP A 130 28.64 28.17 72.89
C ASP A 130 27.13 28.19 72.57
N MET A 131 26.68 27.26 71.72
CA MET A 131 25.37 26.63 71.90
C MET A 131 25.43 25.14 71.53
N VAL A 132 25.14 24.31 72.53
CA VAL A 132 25.12 22.84 72.48
C VAL A 132 23.73 22.37 72.03
N ASN A 133 23.71 21.35 71.17
CA ASN A 133 22.60 20.42 70.87
C ASN A 133 21.28 20.93 70.27
N ASN A 134 21.16 20.74 68.95
CA ASN A 134 20.15 19.92 68.24
C ASN A 134 19.86 20.57 66.90
N LEU A 135 20.31 19.98 65.81
CA LEU A 135 19.71 20.04 64.46
C LEU A 135 20.60 19.21 63.51
N ILE A 136 20.47 17.88 63.63
CA ILE A 136 20.90 16.98 62.55
C ILE A 136 19.99 17.29 61.35
N PRO A 137 20.50 17.68 60.17
CA PRO A 137 19.65 17.75 59.00
C PRO A 137 19.33 16.32 58.58
N VAL A 138 18.08 15.90 58.80
CA VAL A 138 17.55 14.61 58.34
C VAL A 138 17.50 14.63 56.81
N TRP A 139 18.63 14.31 56.18
CA TRP A 139 18.65 13.75 54.84
C TRP A 139 18.81 12.24 55.01
N VAL A 140 17.72 11.60 55.44
CA VAL A 140 17.63 10.15 55.42
C VAL A 140 17.62 9.73 53.96
N ASN A 141 18.77 9.19 53.57
CA ASN A 141 18.99 8.34 52.43
C ASN A 141 17.97 7.18 52.45
N ASN A 142 17.00 7.20 51.53
CA ASN A 142 16.21 6.02 51.20
C ASN A 142 16.56 5.57 49.79
N SER A 143 17.69 4.87 49.70
CA SER A 143 17.89 3.89 48.64
C SER A 143 17.30 2.56 49.15
N SER A 144 16.24 2.06 48.49
CA SER A 144 15.99 0.64 48.15
C SER A 144 14.52 0.19 48.26
N MET A 145 14.08 -0.56 47.23
CA MET A 145 12.90 -1.47 47.13
C MET A 145 11.53 -0.78 46.93
N ALA A 146 10.65 -1.15 45.99
CA ALA A 146 10.61 -2.24 45.03
C ALA A 146 9.61 -1.90 43.90
N ALA A 147 9.78 -2.64 42.80
CA ALA A 147 8.91 -2.83 41.65
C ALA A 147 7.38 -2.70 41.84
N THR A 148 6.75 -2.56 40.66
CA THR A 148 5.39 -3.01 40.28
C THR A 148 4.23 -2.05 40.49
N GLN A 149 3.90 -1.33 39.41
CA GLN A 149 2.58 -1.09 38.79
C GLN A 149 2.77 0.12 37.86
N GLY A 150 2.74 0.03 36.54
CA GLY A 150 1.82 -0.69 35.66
C GLY A 150 1.34 0.37 34.66
N LEU A 151 1.83 0.29 33.42
CA LEU A 151 1.29 1.06 32.30
C LEU A 151 -0.21 0.75 32.17
N THR A 152 -1.05 1.78 32.21
CA THR A 152 -2.37 1.76 31.56
C THR A 152 -2.70 3.17 31.04
N LEU A 153 -2.19 3.44 29.83
CA LEU A 153 -2.82 4.35 28.89
C LEU A 153 -3.75 3.47 28.05
N LEU A 154 -5.07 3.63 28.18
CA LEU A 154 -6.07 3.33 27.15
C LEU A 154 -7.48 3.73 27.65
N HIS A 155 -7.98 4.84 27.14
CA HIS A 155 -9.41 5.15 27.11
C HIS A 155 -10.09 4.32 26.01
N PRO A 156 -11.29 3.76 26.21
CA PRO A 156 -12.13 3.33 25.11
C PRO A 156 -12.98 4.53 24.64
N VAL A 157 -12.76 4.99 23.41
CA VAL A 157 -13.74 5.78 22.66
C VAL A 157 -14.76 4.80 22.06
N GLY A 158 -16.03 5.16 22.17
CA GLY A 158 -17.20 4.33 21.90
C GLY A 158 -17.40 3.84 20.47
N GLN A 159 -18.36 2.92 20.35
CA GLN A 159 -19.04 2.51 19.12
C GLN A 159 -19.97 3.62 18.61
#